data_AF-A0A843HZI1-F1
#
_entry.id   AF-A0A843HZI1-F1
#
_cell.length_a   1.000
_cell.length_b   1.000
_cell.length_c   1.000
_cell.angle_alpha   90.00
_cell.angle_beta   90.00
_cell.angle_gamma   90.00
#
_symmetry.space_group_name_H-M   'P 1'
#
loop_
_entity.id
_entity.type
_entity.pdbx_description
1 polymer ?
#
loop_
_entity_poly.entity_id
_entity_poly.type
_entity_poly.pdbx_seq_one_letter_code
_entity_poly.pdbx_strand_id
1 'polypeptide(L)'
;MTNYNYHDQMLQDINEWFEENPEMLGAGYEPCYDQLWITDSVTGNASGSYTFNAWQAGEYVESNMGLAIAAFREFSDLKTFVEKVDNEEWEYIDVTIRCYLLSEVLRDAFEIRGFEV
;
A
#
# COMPACT_ATOMS: atom_id res chain seq x y z
N MET A 1 18.72 3.74 9.11
CA MET A 1 17.67 2.78 8.72
C MET A 1 16.49 3.01 9.62
N THR A 2 15.42 3.52 9.03
CA THR A 2 14.10 3.66 9.65
C THR A 2 13.48 2.26 9.79
N ASN A 3 12.70 2.04 10.85
CA ASN A 3 11.88 0.84 10.99
C ASN A 3 10.48 1.17 10.47
N TYR A 4 10.34 1.29 9.15
CA TYR A 4 9.09 1.66 8.52
C TYR A 4 8.16 0.46 8.46
N ASN A 5 6.98 0.56 9.08
CA ASN A 5 5.96 -0.49 9.03
C ASN A 5 4.87 -0.08 8.04
N TYR A 6 4.83 -0.75 6.89
CA TYR A 6 3.84 -0.51 5.85
C TYR A 6 2.41 -0.72 6.33
N HIS A 7 2.17 -1.76 7.13
CA HIS A 7 0.83 -2.10 7.63
C HIS A 7 0.30 -0.98 8.53
N ASP A 8 1.09 -0.56 9.52
CA ASP A 8 0.70 0.51 10.45
C ASP A 8 0.43 1.83 9.72
N GLN A 9 1.29 2.20 8.75
CA GLN A 9 1.07 3.43 7.99
C GLN A 9 -0.19 3.34 7.14
N MET A 10 -0.37 2.25 6.38
CA MET A 10 -1.56 2.09 5.55
C MET A 10 -2.84 2.03 6.37
N LEU A 11 -2.80 1.44 7.57
CA LEU A 11 -3.94 1.41 8.46
C LEU A 11 -4.32 2.82 8.91
N GLN A 12 -3.32 3.66 9.23
CA GLN A 12 -3.56 5.07 9.49
C GLN A 12 -4.17 5.78 8.27
N ASP A 13 -3.59 5.62 7.08
CA ASP A 13 -4.06 6.26 5.86
C ASP A 13 -5.52 5.86 5.53
N ILE A 14 -5.86 4.58 5.69
CA ILE A 14 -7.23 4.07 5.52
C ILE A 14 -8.18 4.63 6.58
N ASN A 15 -7.71 4.78 7.82
CA ASN A 15 -8.53 5.38 8.88
C ASN A 15 -8.86 6.84 8.58
N GLU A 16 -7.86 7.62 8.16
CA GLU A 16 -8.04 9.01 7.72
C GLU A 16 -9.00 9.09 6.53
N TRP A 17 -8.85 8.19 5.55
CA TRP A 17 -9.77 8.11 4.42
C TRP A 17 -11.22 7.82 4.84
N PHE A 18 -11.45 6.94 5.83
CA PHE A 18 -12.80 6.71 6.37
C PHE A 18 -13.37 7.90 7.14
N GLU A 19 -12.54 8.70 7.80
CA GLU A 19 -12.99 9.93 8.45
C GLU A 19 -13.48 10.97 7.42
N GLU A 20 -12.84 11.01 6.25
CA GLU A 20 -13.23 11.86 5.12
C GLU A 20 -14.43 11.29 4.33
N ASN A 21 -14.62 9.97 4.33
CA ASN A 21 -15.64 9.26 3.54
C ASN A 21 -16.46 8.28 4.42
N PRO A 22 -17.15 8.75 5.49
CA PRO A 22 -17.79 7.87 6.47
C PRO A 22 -18.91 6.98 5.91
N GLU A 23 -19.54 7.39 4.81
CA GLU A 23 -20.56 6.61 4.10
C GLU A 23 -20.02 5.32 3.48
N MET A 24 -18.71 5.25 3.21
CA MET A 24 -18.09 4.10 2.54
C MET A 24 -18.08 2.85 3.41
N LEU A 25 -18.05 3.00 4.74
CA LEU A 25 -18.24 1.86 5.65
C LEU A 25 -19.57 1.14 5.41
N GLY A 26 -20.63 1.89 5.09
CA GLY A 26 -21.93 1.33 4.75
C GLY A 26 -22.01 0.74 3.35
N ALA A 27 -21.09 1.12 2.45
CA ALA A 27 -20.99 0.55 1.11
C ALA A 27 -20.41 -0.88 1.12
N GLY A 28 -19.60 -1.21 2.13
CA GLY A 28 -19.01 -2.53 2.30
C GLY A 28 -17.54 -2.62 1.85
N TYR A 29 -16.94 -3.79 2.02
CA TYR A 29 -15.51 -4.00 1.79
C TYR A 29 -15.10 -3.83 0.32
N GLU A 30 -15.79 -4.49 -0.60
CA GLU A 30 -15.42 -4.49 -2.02
C GLU A 30 -15.47 -3.09 -2.64
N PRO A 31 -16.52 -2.26 -2.42
CA PRO A 31 -16.51 -0.88 -2.91
C PRO A 31 -15.38 -0.03 -2.30
N CYS A 32 -15.04 -0.25 -1.03
CA CYS A 32 -13.90 0.43 -0.41
C CYS A 32 -12.58 -0.01 -1.05
N TYR A 33 -12.41 -1.31 -1.28
CA TYR A 33 -11.21 -1.87 -1.92
C TYR A 33 -10.99 -1.26 -3.31
N ASP A 34 -12.03 -1.24 -4.14
CA ASP A 34 -11.96 -0.69 -5.50
C ASP A 34 -11.58 0.79 -5.51
N GLN A 35 -12.09 1.58 -4.56
CA GLN A 35 -11.77 3.01 -4.46
C GLN A 35 -10.36 3.25 -3.90
N LEU A 36 -9.97 2.51 -2.87
CA LEU A 36 -8.65 2.63 -2.24
C LEU A 36 -7.52 2.14 -3.16
N TRP A 37 -7.81 1.20 -4.06
CA TRP A 37 -6.86 0.70 -5.06
C TRP A 37 -6.29 1.81 -5.95
N ILE A 38 -7.02 2.92 -6.15
CA ILE A 38 -6.57 4.08 -6.94
C ILE A 38 -6.43 5.35 -6.10
N THR A 39 -6.58 5.27 -4.78
CA THR A 39 -6.46 6.42 -3.89
C THR A 39 -4.99 6.67 -3.58
N ASP A 40 -4.45 7.77 -4.12
CA ASP A 40 -3.02 8.07 -4.00
C ASP A 40 -2.56 8.22 -2.56
N SER A 41 -3.41 8.77 -1.67
CA SER A 41 -3.11 8.91 -0.24
C SER A 41 -3.06 7.59 0.54
N VAL A 42 -3.37 6.45 -0.09
CA VAL A 42 -3.28 5.12 0.54
C VAL A 42 -2.30 4.22 -0.22
N THR A 43 -2.49 4.09 -1.53
CA THR A 43 -1.69 3.19 -2.37
C THR A 43 -0.69 3.89 -3.29
N GLY A 44 -0.97 5.13 -3.70
CA GLY A 44 -0.18 5.83 -4.74
C GLY A 44 -0.34 5.25 -6.15
N ASN A 45 -1.27 4.33 -6.37
CA ASN A 45 -1.34 3.52 -7.58
C ASN A 45 -1.83 4.29 -8.82
N ALA A 46 -2.69 5.30 -8.64
CA ALA A 46 -3.21 6.08 -9.76
C ALA A 46 -2.12 6.99 -10.35
N SER A 47 -1.29 7.59 -9.49
CA SER A 47 -0.20 8.48 -9.88
C SER A 47 1.14 7.76 -10.11
N GLY A 48 1.31 6.57 -9.53
CA GLY A 48 2.59 5.85 -9.48
C GLY A 48 3.52 6.32 -8.36
N SER A 49 3.06 7.18 -7.43
CA SER A 49 3.83 7.60 -6.25
C SER A 49 2.92 7.89 -5.06
N TYR A 50 3.23 7.26 -3.92
CA TYR A 50 2.69 7.63 -2.61
C TYR A 50 3.63 8.61 -1.88
N THR A 51 4.93 8.30 -1.85
CA THR A 51 5.90 9.00 -0.98
C THR A 51 6.32 10.37 -1.56
N PHE A 52 6.16 10.60 -2.87
CA PHE A 52 6.62 11.79 -3.60
C PHE A 52 8.12 12.11 -3.39
N ASN A 53 8.92 11.09 -3.08
CA ASN A 53 10.34 11.20 -2.83
C ASN A 53 11.00 9.81 -2.97
N ALA A 54 11.70 9.58 -4.09
CA ALA A 54 12.34 8.32 -4.38
C ALA A 54 13.40 7.90 -3.34
N TRP A 55 14.15 8.85 -2.77
CA TRP A 55 15.16 8.53 -1.76
C TRP A 55 14.50 8.01 -0.47
N GLN A 56 13.44 8.68 -0.03
CA GLN A 56 12.70 8.26 1.17
C GLN A 56 11.97 6.93 0.95
N ALA A 57 11.37 6.73 -0.23
CA ALA A 57 10.77 5.45 -0.62
C ALA A 57 11.82 4.32 -0.60
N GLY A 58 13.06 4.61 -1.02
CA GLY A 58 14.19 3.69 -0.93
C GLY A 58 14.44 3.22 0.50
N GLU A 59 14.48 4.12 1.48
CA GLU A 59 14.67 3.73 2.89
C GLU A 59 13.54 2.82 3.42
N TYR A 60 12.30 3.06 2.98
CA TYR A 60 11.16 2.23 3.34
C TYR A 60 11.24 0.83 2.71
N VAL A 61 11.58 0.76 1.43
CA VAL A 61 11.71 -0.50 0.68
C VAL A 61 12.91 -1.31 1.20
N GLU A 62 14.06 -0.69 1.43
CA GLU A 62 15.28 -1.37 1.92
C GLU A 62 15.05 -2.06 3.27
N SER A 63 14.28 -1.44 4.17
CA SER A 63 13.89 -2.04 5.45
C SER A 63 12.83 -3.14 5.32
N ASN A 64 12.19 -3.27 4.14
CA ASN A 64 11.06 -4.18 3.87
C ASN A 64 11.26 -5.05 2.61
N MET A 65 12.51 -5.35 2.23
CA MET A 65 12.82 -6.11 1.00
C MET A 65 12.08 -7.45 0.88
N GLY A 66 11.85 -8.15 1.99
CA GLY A 66 11.10 -9.41 1.99
C GLY A 66 9.65 -9.22 1.53
N LEU A 67 9.02 -8.11 1.93
CA LEU A 67 7.67 -7.74 1.53
C LEU A 67 7.63 -7.29 0.06
N ALA A 68 8.62 -6.52 -0.39
CA ALA A 68 8.77 -6.15 -1.80
C ALA A 68 8.84 -7.39 -2.70
N ILE A 69 9.65 -8.39 -2.32
CA ILE A 69 9.79 -9.66 -3.03
C ILE A 69 8.46 -10.42 -3.08
N ALA A 70 7.69 -10.43 -1.98
CA ALA A 70 6.37 -11.07 -1.94
C ALA A 70 5.39 -10.38 -2.89
N ALA A 71 5.32 -9.04 -2.85
CA ALA A 71 4.45 -8.24 -3.70
C ALA A 71 4.76 -8.46 -5.21
N PHE A 72 6.04 -8.46 -5.59
CA PHE A 72 6.42 -8.72 -6.98
C PHE A 72 6.18 -10.15 -7.44
N ARG A 73 6.17 -11.14 -6.54
CA ARG A 73 5.77 -12.51 -6.91
C ARG A 73 4.27 -12.63 -7.18
N GLU A 74 3.46 -11.80 -6.54
CA GLU A 74 2.01 -11.77 -6.71
C GLU A 74 1.62 -11.03 -7.99
N PHE A 75 2.16 -9.83 -8.21
CA PHE A 75 1.73 -8.95 -9.30
C PHE A 75 2.62 -8.98 -10.55
N SER A 76 3.81 -9.58 -10.48
CA SER A 76 4.81 -9.54 -11.55
C SER A 76 5.79 -10.72 -11.45
N ASP A 77 7.08 -10.48 -11.72
CA ASP A 77 8.16 -11.43 -11.52
C ASP A 77 9.39 -10.80 -10.83
N LEU A 78 10.29 -11.66 -10.32
CA LEU A 78 11.50 -11.21 -9.64
C LEU A 78 12.53 -10.56 -10.58
N LYS A 79 12.44 -10.79 -11.90
CA LYS A 79 13.31 -10.10 -12.86
C LYS A 79 12.95 -8.63 -12.92
N THR A 80 11.66 -8.33 -12.96
CA THR A 80 11.11 -6.99 -12.91
C THR A 80 11.48 -6.31 -11.60
N PHE A 81 11.37 -7.00 -10.47
CA PHE A 81 11.81 -6.47 -9.18
C PHE A 81 13.29 -6.03 -9.20
N VAL A 82 14.19 -6.90 -9.68
CA VAL A 82 15.63 -6.58 -9.78
C VAL A 82 15.87 -5.40 -10.73
N GLU A 83 15.20 -5.35 -11.87
CA GLU A 83 15.29 -4.21 -12.80
C GLU A 83 14.84 -2.89 -12.14
N LYS A 84 13.76 -2.90 -11.34
CA LYS A 84 13.30 -1.72 -10.60
C LYS A 84 14.30 -1.26 -9.54
N VAL A 85 14.92 -2.21 -8.84
CA VAL A 85 15.99 -1.93 -7.85
C VAL A 85 17.22 -1.34 -8.54
N ASP A 86 17.69 -1.94 -9.63
CA ASP A 86 18.88 -1.49 -10.37
C ASP A 86 18.71 -0.09 -10.97
N ASN A 87 17.48 0.28 -11.34
CA ASN A 87 17.14 1.60 -11.86
C ASN A 87 16.72 2.61 -10.77
N GLU A 88 16.80 2.25 -9.49
CA GLU A 88 16.39 3.09 -8.36
C GLU A 88 14.91 3.57 -8.45
N GLU A 89 14.03 2.75 -9.03
CA GLU A 89 12.59 3.04 -9.19
C GLU A 89 11.82 2.77 -7.88
N TRP A 90 12.29 3.34 -6.78
CA TRP A 90 11.83 3.03 -5.42
C TRP A 90 10.36 3.36 -5.17
N GLU A 91 9.84 4.44 -5.76
CA GLU A 91 8.42 4.80 -5.63
C GLU A 91 7.50 3.75 -6.26
N TYR A 92 7.92 3.14 -7.37
CA TYR A 92 7.18 2.06 -7.99
C TYR A 92 7.13 0.82 -7.09
N ILE A 93 8.26 0.49 -6.45
CA ILE A 93 8.34 -0.64 -5.54
C ILE A 93 7.49 -0.37 -4.28
N ASP A 94 7.57 0.84 -3.73
CA ASP A 94 6.76 1.32 -2.60
C ASP A 94 5.25 1.20 -2.88
N VAL A 95 4.79 1.70 -4.03
CA VAL A 95 3.40 1.56 -4.49
C VAL A 95 3.01 0.08 -4.65
N THR A 96 3.89 -0.74 -5.22
CA THR A 96 3.62 -2.18 -5.41
C THR A 96 3.41 -2.89 -4.08
N ILE A 97 4.20 -2.57 -3.05
CA ILE A 97 4.03 -3.09 -1.69
C ILE A 97 2.68 -2.66 -1.11
N ARG A 98 2.30 -1.40 -1.26
CA ARG A 98 1.02 -0.88 -0.74
C ARG A 98 -0.17 -1.56 -1.40
N CYS A 99 -0.16 -1.69 -2.72
CA CYS A 99 -1.19 -2.42 -3.45
C CYS A 99 -1.29 -3.88 -2.98
N TYR A 100 -0.16 -4.51 -2.64
CA TYR A 100 -0.12 -5.89 -2.17
C TYR A 100 -0.78 -6.04 -0.80
N LEU A 101 -0.53 -5.10 0.10
CA LEU A 101 -1.07 -5.10 1.45
C LEU A 101 -2.52 -4.60 1.55
N LEU A 102 -3.05 -3.88 0.54
CA LEU A 102 -4.35 -3.22 0.64
C LEU A 102 -5.46 -4.15 1.13
N SER A 103 -5.53 -5.37 0.60
CA SER A 103 -6.59 -6.32 0.96
C SER A 103 -6.55 -6.72 2.45
N GLU A 104 -5.35 -6.96 2.97
CA GLU A 104 -5.10 -7.34 4.37
C GLU A 104 -5.39 -6.16 5.30
N VAL A 105 -4.79 -5.00 5.03
CA VAL A 105 -4.92 -3.83 5.90
C VAL A 105 -6.36 -3.30 5.92
N LEU A 106 -7.06 -3.33 4.78
CA LEU A 106 -8.47 -2.95 4.74
C LEU A 106 -9.34 -3.92 5.55
N ARG A 107 -9.05 -5.22 5.50
CA ARG A 107 -9.78 -6.22 6.31
C ARG A 107 -9.60 -5.91 7.80
N ASP A 108 -8.38 -5.65 8.24
CA ASP A 108 -8.10 -5.27 9.62
C ASP A 108 -8.83 -3.98 10.02
N ALA A 109 -8.88 -2.99 9.12
CA ALA A 109 -9.59 -1.74 9.35
C ALA A 109 -11.10 -1.95 9.55
N PHE A 110 -11.71 -2.90 8.83
CA PHE A 110 -13.12 -3.30 9.01
C PHE A 110 -13.33 -4.08 10.32
N GLU A 111 -12.46 -5.05 10.61
CA GLU A 111 -12.53 -5.88 11.83
C GLU A 111 -12.42 -5.03 13.10
N ILE A 112 -11.49 -4.07 13.14
CA ILE A 112 -11.33 -3.11 14.26
C ILE A 112 -12.61 -2.30 14.49
N ARG A 113 -13.37 -2.01 13.43
CA ARG A 113 -14.63 -1.26 13.48
C ARG A 113 -15.87 -2.14 13.70
N GLY A 114 -15.71 -3.46 13.78
CA GLY A 114 -16.79 -4.42 13.99
C GLY A 114 -17.64 -4.70 12.75
N PHE A 115 -17.09 -4.54 11.54
CA PHE A 115 -17.74 -4.90 10.30
C PHE A 115 -17.23 -6.27 9.79
N GLU A 116 -18.12 -7.02 9.13
CA GLU A 116 -17.77 -8.29 8.46
C GLU A 116 -17.19 -8.01 7.06
N VAL A 117 -16.28 -8.87 6.61
CA VAL A 117 -15.45 -8.70 5.41
C VAL A 117 -15.57 -9.91 4.48
#